data_AF-A0A5B0EFZ2-F1
#
_entry.id   AF-A0A5B0EFZ2-F1
#
_cell.length_a   1.000
_cell.length_b   1.000
_cell.length_c   1.000
_cell.angle_alpha   90.00
_cell.angle_beta   90.00
_cell.angle_gamma   90.00
#
_symmetry.space_group_name_H-M   'P 1'
#
loop_
_entity.id
_entity.type
_entity.pdbx_description
1 polymer ?
#
loop_
_entity_poly.entity_id
_entity_poly.type
_entity_poly.pdbx_seq_one_letter_code
_entity_poly.pdbx_strand_id
1 'polypeptide(L)' 'MKKYRIDGAAVHGISDLYDQFNRELMADRCWHLGSSLDGLNDVLYRVEGEIREGAPVTFVWIDHAHSRDALGF' A
#
# COMPACT_ATOMS: atom_id res chain seq x y z
N MET A 1 -12.79 12.21 -0.63
CA MET A 1 -11.60 11.65 -1.29
C MET A 1 -10.86 10.79 -0.27
N LYS A 2 -10.70 9.50 -0.55
CA LYS A 2 -10.02 8.56 0.36
C LYS A 2 -8.51 8.75 0.26
N LYS A 3 -7.80 8.63 1.38
CA LYS A 3 -6.34 8.79 1.43
C LYS A 3 -5.71 7.60 2.14
N TYR A 4 -4.83 6.89 1.45
CA TYR A 4 -4.01 5.84 2.03
C TYR A 4 -2.63 6.40 2.39
N ARG A 5 -2.14 6.08 3.58
CA ARG A 5 -0.90 6.63 4.12
C ARG A 5 0.10 5.53 4.43
N ILE A 6 1.14 5.47 3.62
CA ILE A 6 2.28 4.58 3.84
C ILE A 6 3.31 5.34 4.67
N ASP A 7 3.61 4.83 5.85
CA ASP A 7 4.66 5.36 6.72
C ASP A 7 5.99 4.73 6.31
N GLY A 8 6.77 5.48 5.54
CA GLY A 8 8.03 5.02 5.01
C GLY A 8 9.13 4.92 6.05
N ALA A 9 9.03 5.62 7.19
CA ALA A 9 9.99 5.52 8.29
C ALA A 9 9.88 4.18 9.03
N ALA A 10 8.74 3.49 8.90
CA ALA A 10 8.50 2.17 9.45
C ALA A 10 8.92 1.01 8.51
N VAL A 11 9.49 1.32 7.35
CA VAL A 11 9.86 0.31 6.33
C VAL A 11 11.35 -0.02 6.44
N HIS A 12 11.68 -1.20 6.96
CA HIS A 12 13.05 -1.71 7.04
C HIS A 12 13.33 -2.86 6.05
N GLY A 13 12.31 -3.27 5.30
CA GLY A 13 12.41 -4.25 4.23
C GLY A 13 11.07 -4.47 3.53
N ILE A 14 11.03 -5.44 2.62
CA ILE A 14 9.82 -5.74 1.83
C ILE A 14 8.64 -6.12 2.76
N SER A 15 8.86 -6.96 3.77
CA SER A 15 7.77 -7.37 4.69
C SER A 15 7.08 -6.17 5.33
N ASP A 16 7.84 -5.22 5.87
CA ASP A 16 7.30 -4.04 6.54
C ASP A 16 6.50 -3.16 5.57
N LEU A 17 6.93 -3.05 4.32
CA LEU A 17 6.17 -2.34 3.29
C LEU A 17 4.80 -2.98 3.06
N TYR A 18 4.75 -4.32 2.98
CA TYR A 18 3.48 -5.03 2.84
C TYR A 18 2.63 -4.96 4.11
N ASP A 19 3.22 -4.80 5.30
CA ASP A 19 2.47 -4.51 6.52
C ASP A 19 1.81 -3.12 6.46
N GLN A 20 2.49 -2.11 5.91
CA GLN A 20 1.87 -0.80 5.64
C GLN A 20 0.70 -0.94 4.65
N PHE A 21 0.87 -1.69 3.56
CA PHE A 21 -0.21 -1.94 2.61
C PHE A 21 -1.38 -2.68 3.24
N ASN A 22 -1.12 -3.71 4.04
CA ASN A 22 -2.16 -4.45 4.74
C ASN A 22 -2.96 -3.56 5.70
N ARG A 23 -2.26 -2.71 6.47
CA ARG A 23 -2.92 -1.76 7.37
C ARG A 23 -3.83 -0.78 6.63
N GLU A 24 -3.41 -0.26 5.48
CA GLU A 24 -4.15 0.78 4.77
C GLU A 24 -5.22 0.21 3.82
N LEU A 25 -4.90 -0.87 3.09
CA LEU A 25 -5.71 -1.38 1.99
C LEU A 25 -6.53 -2.61 2.37
N MET A 26 -6.17 -3.30 3.45
CA MET A 26 -6.77 -4.60 3.81
C MET A 26 -7.46 -4.58 5.18
N ALA A 27 -7.54 -3.42 5.85
CA ALA A 27 -8.13 -3.29 7.18
C ALA A 27 -9.57 -3.84 7.32
N ASP A 28 -10.34 -3.84 6.24
CA ASP A 28 -11.73 -4.32 6.19
C ASP A 28 -11.86 -5.71 5.53
N ARG A 29 -10.74 -6.44 5.40
CA ARG A 29 -10.69 -7.77 4.78
C ARG A 29 -10.33 -8.82 5.82
N CYS A 30 -10.83 -10.04 5.61
CA CYS A 30 -10.52 -11.20 6.44
C CYS A 30 -9.21 -11.92 6.03
N TRP A 31 -8.45 -11.33 5.11
CA TRP A 31 -7.21 -11.87 4.58
C TRP A 31 -6.17 -10.77 4.41
N HIS A 32 -4.90 -11.15 4.51
CA HIS A 32 -3.77 -10.27 4.32
C HIS A 32 -3.14 -10.48 2.94
N LEU A 33 -2.77 -9.39 2.30
CA LEU A 33 -1.93 -9.37 1.13
C LEU A 33 -0.56 -9.98 1.47
N GLY A 34 -0.16 -11.02 0.74
CA GLY A 34 1.20 -11.56 0.79
C GLY A 34 2.20 -10.63 0.10
N SER A 35 3.49 -10.80 0.42
CA SER A 35 4.57 -9.94 -0.09
C SER A 35 4.96 -10.21 -1.55
N SER A 36 4.02 -10.02 -2.48
CA SER A 36 4.23 -10.19 -3.92
C SER A 36 3.65 -9.03 -4.73
N LEU A 37 4.35 -8.69 -5.82
CA LEU A 37 3.89 -7.65 -6.74
C LEU A 37 2.58 -8.03 -7.44
N ASP A 38 2.37 -9.32 -7.72
CA ASP A 38 1.13 -9.82 -8.30
C ASP A 38 -0.05 -9.56 -7.35
N GLY A 39 0.10 -9.85 -6.06
CA GLY A 39 -0.94 -9.57 -5.08
C GLY A 39 -1.20 -8.08 -4.91
N LEU A 40 -0.15 -7.25 -4.92
CA LEU A 40 -0.30 -5.80 -4.88
C LEU A 40 -1.08 -5.29 -6.11
N ASN A 41 -0.78 -5.81 -7.29
CA ASN A 41 -1.47 -5.47 -8.52
C ASN A 41 -2.97 -5.79 -8.45
N ASP A 42 -3.35 -6.96 -7.91
CA ASP A 42 -4.76 -7.32 -7.71
C ASP A 42 -5.50 -6.32 -6.81
N VAL A 43 -4.85 -5.88 -5.73
CA VAL A 43 -5.40 -4.86 -4.82
C VAL A 43 -5.55 -3.50 -5.52
N LEU A 44 -4.59 -3.11 -6.37
CA LEU A 44 -4.66 -1.87 -7.13
C LEU A 44 -5.80 -1.87 -8.16
N TYR A 45 -6.06 -3.00 -8.83
CA TYR A 45 -7.23 -3.14 -9.72
C TYR A 45 -8.56 -3.00 -8.98
N ARG A 46 -8.66 -3.52 -7.75
CA ARG A 46 -9.84 -3.28 -6.91
C ARG A 46 -10.02 -1.78 -6.61
N VAL A 47 -8.95 -1.10 -6.21
CA VAL A 47 -8.97 0.36 -5.94
C VAL A 47 -9.33 1.15 -7.20
N GLU A 48 -8.85 0.74 -8.37
CA GLU A 48 -9.24 1.33 -9.65
C GLU A 48 -10.76 1.23 -9.89
N GLY A 49 -11.36 0.08 -9.58
CA GLY A 49 -12.80 -0.11 -9.61
C GLY A 49 -13.55 0.90 -8.75
N GLU A 50 -13.12 1.10 -7.50
CA GLU A 50 -13.68 2.11 -6.58
C GLU A 50 -13.58 3.53 -7.17
N ILE A 51 -12.45 3.87 -7.81
CA ILE A 51 -12.24 5.17 -8.45
C ILE A 51 -13.22 5.37 -9.61
N ARG A 52 -13.41 4.35 -10.45
CA ARG A 52 -14.35 4.40 -11.59
C ARG A 52 -15.80 4.56 -11.14
N GLU A 53 -16.14 4.08 -9.96
CA GLU A 53 -17.45 4.28 -9.31
C GLU A 53 -17.62 5.67 -8.66
N GLY A 54 -16.64 6.56 -8.85
CA GLY A 54 -16.70 7.95 -8.38
C GLY A 54 -16.12 8.17 -6.98
N ALA A 55 -15.35 7.22 -6.44
CA ALA A 55 -14.62 7.37 -5.19
C ALA A 55 -13.14 7.74 -5.45
N PRO A 56 -12.78 9.03 -5.61
CA PRO A 56 -11.38 9.41 -5.83
C PRO A 56 -10.50 9.03 -4.63
N VAL A 57 -9.32 8.51 -4.94
CA VAL A 57 -8.33 7.99 -3.99
C VAL A 57 -7.00 8.71 -4.20
N THR A 58 -6.26 8.93 -3.12
CA THR A 58 -4.87 9.39 -3.14
C THR A 58 -3.99 8.50 -2.28
N PHE A 59 -2.84 8.09 -2.81
CA PHE A 59 -1.79 7.43 -2.05
C PHE A 59 -0.73 8.45 -1.64
N VAL A 60 -0.33 8.44 -0.37
CA VAL A 60 0.79 9.25 0.12
C VAL A 60 1.78 8.36 0.82
N TRP A 61 2.99 8.31 0.28
CA TRP A 61 4.13 7.63 0.87
C TRP A 61 5.01 8.67 1.57
N ILE A 62 4.91 8.70 2.89
CA ILE A 62 5.63 9.63 3.76
C ILE A 62 7.02 9.05 3.99
N ASP A 63 8.06 9.89 4.05
CA ASP A 63 9.43 9.44 4.25
C ASP A 63 9.90 8.36 3.27
N HIS A 64 9.44 8.47 2.00
CA HIS A 64 9.76 7.50 0.95
C HIS A 64 11.26 7.35 0.68
N ALA A 65 12.08 8.36 1.05
CA ALA A 65 13.53 8.27 0.96
C ALA A 65 14.09 7.17 1.88
N HIS A 66 13.57 7.04 3.11
CA HIS A 66 13.96 5.95 4.01
C HIS A 66 13.60 4.59 3.41
N SER A 67 12.37 4.44 2.92
CA SER A 67 11.92 3.19 2.29
C SER A 67 12.77 2.83 1.08
N ARG A 68 13.12 3.81 0.24
CA ARG A 68 14.00 3.58 -0.92
C ARG A 68 15.34 3.00 -0.48
N ASP A 69 15.99 3.62 0.49
CA ASP A 69 17.30 3.18 0.97
C ASP A 69 17.21 1.79 1.65
N ALA A 70 16.14 1.52 2.41
CA ALA A 70 15.89 0.21 3.04
C ALA A 70 15.58 -0.92 2.04
N LEU A 71 15.01 -0.59 0.87
CA LEU A 71 14.64 -1.56 -0.16
C LEU A 71 15.74 -1.82 -1.20
N GLY A 72 16.92 -1.20 -1.05
CA GLY A 72 18.11 -1.51 -1.83
C GLY A 72 18.25 -0.76 -3.16
N PHE A 73 17.81 0.50 -3.22
CA PHE A 73 18.01 1.41 -4.36
C PHE A 73 19.23 2.31 -4.22
#